data_AF-A0A0Q8J6M9-F1
#
_entry.id   AF-A0A0Q8J6M9-F1
#
_cell.length_a   1.000
_cell.length_b   1.000
_cell.length_c   1.000
_cell.angle_alpha   90.00
_cell.angle_beta   90.00
_cell.angle_gamma   90.00
#
_symmetry.space_group_name_H-M   'P 1'
#
loop_
_entity.id
_entity.type
_entity.pdbx_description
1 polymer ?
#
loop_
_entity_poly.entity_id
_entity_poly.type
_entity_poly.pdbx_seq_one_letter_code
_entity_poly.pdbx_strand_id
1 'polypeptide(L)'
;MRLNRTARRLATLIAIVALHGNAQAASPAPRPSFDCARASSEVEHAICADSRLARADSELARIYRSTLAGLDAPAAAALRDEQRWFLQLRDAGYADAAAPEKAEELRSTLDYRREYLGQIQAHPAPGLAGRWRNIAGEIEIRRDAKGRWDVQANAAHPLDGRWLCDAAGRDRGEADTASVHVDDDDSVLKLERAGATLQVTALNAKGERLTMPDYCGHNGSLEGTYFAVPPAKR
;
A
#
# COMPACT_ATOMS: atom_id res chain seq x y z
N MET A 1 25.62 94.50 34.58
CA MET A 1 24.67 94.18 33.48
C MET A 1 24.93 92.75 33.02
N ARG A 2 24.01 91.82 33.30
CA ARG A 2 24.11 90.40 32.92
C ARG A 2 23.44 90.19 31.57
N LEU A 3 24.14 89.55 30.63
CA LEU A 3 23.63 89.16 29.31
C LEU A 3 23.22 87.68 29.32
N ASN A 4 22.00 87.44 28.83
CA ASN A 4 21.35 86.16 28.57
C ASN A 4 22.17 85.23 27.67
N ARG A 5 22.17 83.91 27.96
CA ARG A 5 22.17 82.85 26.94
C ARG A 5 21.38 81.63 27.43
N THR A 6 20.22 81.45 26.83
CA THR A 6 19.42 80.21 26.79
C THR A 6 20.16 79.13 26.00
N ALA A 7 20.18 77.90 26.51
CA ALA A 7 20.50 76.71 25.70
C ALA A 7 19.56 75.56 26.12
N ARG A 8 18.56 75.30 25.27
CA ARG A 8 17.73 74.08 25.29
C ARG A 8 18.61 72.87 25.00
N ARG A 9 18.65 71.90 25.91
CA ARG A 9 19.24 70.58 25.65
C ARG A 9 18.19 69.72 24.94
N LEU A 10 18.42 69.38 23.67
CA LEU A 10 17.68 68.32 22.99
C LEU A 10 18.13 66.96 23.55
N ALA A 11 17.16 66.14 23.96
CA ALA A 11 17.39 64.74 24.30
C ALA A 11 17.34 63.89 23.02
N THR A 12 18.42 63.16 22.72
CA THR A 12 18.47 62.21 21.61
C THR A 12 18.22 60.80 22.16
N LEU A 13 17.04 60.25 21.92
CA LEU A 13 16.72 58.84 22.16
C LEU A 13 17.24 58.02 20.97
N ILE A 14 18.28 57.21 21.19
CA ILE A 14 18.76 56.22 20.22
C ILE A 14 17.94 54.95 20.44
N ALA A 15 17.02 54.66 19.51
CA ALA A 15 16.29 53.40 19.46
C ALA A 15 17.20 52.32 18.85
N ILE A 16 17.66 51.37 19.68
CA ILE A 16 18.38 50.18 19.23
C ILE A 16 17.33 49.21 18.67
N VAL A 17 17.19 49.16 17.35
CA VAL A 17 16.42 48.10 16.67
C VAL A 17 17.28 46.85 16.65
N ALA A 18 17.03 45.94 17.60
CA ALA A 18 17.61 44.60 17.55
C ALA A 18 16.99 43.85 16.37
N LEU A 19 17.74 43.72 15.27
CA LEU A 19 17.44 42.76 14.20
C LEU A 19 17.52 41.35 14.81
N HIS A 20 16.37 40.81 15.21
CA HIS A 20 16.24 39.41 15.55
C HIS A 20 16.30 38.65 14.21
N GLY A 21 17.51 38.21 13.84
CA GLY A 21 17.69 37.25 12.76
C GLY A 21 16.91 35.99 13.10
N ASN A 22 15.73 35.83 12.50
CA ASN A 22 15.02 34.57 12.50
C ASN A 22 15.88 33.57 11.73
N ALA A 23 16.76 32.85 12.43
CA ALA A 23 17.34 31.63 11.92
C ALA A 23 16.20 30.62 11.76
N GLN A 24 15.50 30.65 10.62
CA GLN A 24 14.70 29.52 10.20
C GLN A 24 15.66 28.33 10.08
N ALA A 25 15.62 27.43 11.05
CA ALA A 25 16.24 26.12 10.91
C ALA A 25 15.67 25.49 9.64
N ALA A 26 16.48 25.40 8.58
CA ALA A 26 16.09 24.71 7.37
C ALA A 26 15.84 23.24 7.76
N SER A 27 14.59 22.80 7.73
CA SER A 27 14.27 21.39 7.89
C SER A 27 15.11 20.59 6.91
N PRO A 28 15.79 19.51 7.35
CA PRO A 28 16.60 18.70 6.45
C PRO A 28 15.73 18.25 5.27
N ALA A 29 16.28 18.38 4.06
CA ALA A 29 15.60 17.93 2.85
C ALA A 29 15.14 16.46 3.05
N PRO A 30 13.91 16.10 2.63
CA PRO A 30 13.41 14.73 2.78
C PRO A 30 14.40 13.77 2.11
N ARG A 31 14.77 12.73 2.83
CA ARG A 31 15.69 11.68 2.36
C ARG A 31 14.88 10.41 2.13
N PRO A 32 15.16 9.65 1.05
CA PRO A 32 14.50 8.38 0.84
C PRO A 32 14.85 7.37 1.93
N SER A 33 14.16 6.24 1.92
CA SER A 33 14.31 5.15 2.88
C SER A 33 15.60 4.34 2.73
N PHE A 34 16.43 4.68 1.73
CA PHE A 34 17.71 4.06 1.42
C PHE A 34 18.81 5.12 1.22
N ASP A 35 20.06 4.67 1.16
CA ASP A 35 21.21 5.55 0.89
C ASP A 35 21.36 5.81 -0.60
N CYS A 36 21.19 7.07 -1.02
CA CYS A 36 21.34 7.49 -2.41
C CYS A 36 22.72 7.19 -3.01
N ALA A 37 23.78 7.08 -2.20
CA ALA A 37 25.09 6.67 -2.68
C ALA A 37 25.13 5.20 -3.13
N ARG A 38 24.12 4.41 -2.75
CA ARG A 38 23.97 2.98 -3.07
C ARG A 38 22.83 2.72 -4.06
N ALA A 39 22.23 3.78 -4.62
CA ALA A 39 21.21 3.66 -5.65
C ALA A 39 21.76 2.88 -6.86
N SER A 40 20.94 1.97 -7.38
CA SER A 40 21.31 0.98 -8.38
C SER A 40 20.29 0.83 -9.51
N SER A 41 19.01 1.16 -9.27
CA SER A 41 17.96 1.18 -10.30
C SER A 41 17.63 2.59 -10.77
N GLU A 42 17.04 2.71 -11.97
CA GLU A 42 16.57 4.00 -12.49
C GLU A 42 15.56 4.66 -11.55
N VAL A 43 14.69 3.86 -10.92
CA VAL A 43 13.73 4.33 -9.91
C VAL A 43 14.45 4.89 -8.69
N GLU A 44 15.47 4.21 -8.17
CA GLU A 44 16.24 4.69 -7.01
C GLU A 44 16.93 6.03 -7.31
N HIS A 45 17.53 6.16 -8.50
CA HIS A 45 18.11 7.43 -8.95
C HIS A 45 17.05 8.54 -9.09
N ALA A 46 15.87 8.23 -9.64
CA ALA A 46 14.77 9.17 -9.75
C ALA A 46 14.27 9.64 -8.36
N ILE A 47 14.11 8.71 -7.42
CA ILE A 47 13.75 9.00 -6.04
C ILE A 47 14.78 9.91 -5.36
N CYS A 48 16.08 9.67 -5.61
CA CYS A 48 17.16 10.50 -5.06
C CYS A 48 17.24 11.90 -5.68
N ALA A 49 16.79 12.07 -6.92
CA ALA A 49 16.83 13.34 -7.64
C ALA A 49 15.61 14.25 -7.36
N ASP A 50 14.46 13.71 -6.94
CA ASP A 50 13.24 14.49 -6.64
C ASP A 50 12.84 14.37 -5.15
N SER A 51 12.89 15.51 -4.44
CA SER A 51 12.51 15.59 -3.02
C SER A 51 11.07 15.12 -2.70
N ARG A 52 10.13 15.21 -3.65
CA ARG A 52 8.76 14.73 -3.48
C ARG A 52 8.71 13.21 -3.54
N LEU A 53 9.49 12.59 -4.43
CA LEU A 53 9.64 11.14 -4.51
C LEU A 53 10.37 10.59 -3.29
N ALA A 54 11.46 11.24 -2.85
CA ALA A 54 12.16 10.89 -1.62
C ALA A 54 11.22 10.89 -0.40
N ARG A 55 10.33 11.90 -0.31
CA ARG A 55 9.31 11.95 0.73
C ARG A 55 8.33 10.77 0.63
N ALA A 56 7.73 10.54 -0.54
CA ALA A 56 6.76 9.46 -0.75
C ALA A 56 7.37 8.08 -0.41
N ASP A 57 8.60 7.82 -0.85
CA ASP A 57 9.34 6.60 -0.52
C ASP A 57 9.56 6.45 1.00
N SER A 58 10.02 7.52 1.67
CA SER A 58 10.25 7.50 3.12
C SER A 58 8.96 7.26 3.92
N GLU A 59 7.84 7.82 3.47
CA GLU A 59 6.52 7.65 4.08
C GLU A 59 5.97 6.24 3.87
N LEU A 60 6.09 5.71 2.64
CA LEU A 60 5.78 4.31 2.34
C LEU A 60 6.58 3.36 3.23
N ALA A 61 7.89 3.56 3.32
CA ALA A 61 8.76 2.70 4.13
C ALA A 61 8.42 2.77 5.63
N ARG A 62 8.01 3.95 6.14
CA ARG A 62 7.53 4.10 7.52
C ARG A 62 6.25 3.29 7.76
N ILE A 63 5.27 3.40 6.86
CA ILE A 63 4.02 2.63 6.96
C ILE A 63 4.31 1.14 6.86
N TYR A 64 5.10 0.69 5.88
CA TYR A 64 5.50 -0.70 5.73
C TYR A 64 6.13 -1.29 7.01
N ARG A 65 7.07 -0.60 7.64
CA ARG A 65 7.68 -1.04 8.91
C ARG A 65 6.65 -1.11 10.05
N SER A 66 5.75 -0.13 10.12
CA SER A 66 4.67 -0.11 11.12
C SER A 66 3.71 -1.29 10.93
N THR A 67 3.31 -1.58 9.69
CA THR A 67 2.43 -2.70 9.37
C THR A 67 3.09 -4.03 9.70
N LEU A 68 4.36 -4.24 9.31
CA LEU A 68 5.12 -5.44 9.66
C LEU A 68 5.19 -5.68 11.18
N ALA A 69 5.38 -4.64 11.97
CA ALA A 69 5.50 -4.75 13.42
C ALA A 69 4.19 -5.19 14.10
N GLY A 70 3.04 -4.97 13.46
CA GLY A 70 1.74 -5.40 13.96
C GLY A 70 1.36 -6.83 13.59
N LEU A 71 1.99 -7.40 12.57
CA LEU A 71 1.66 -8.73 12.05
C LEU A 71 2.35 -9.86 12.83
N ASP A 72 1.73 -11.03 12.87
CA ASP A 72 2.39 -12.26 13.30
C ASP A 72 3.48 -12.69 12.30
N ALA A 73 4.32 -13.65 12.69
CA ALA A 73 5.48 -14.04 11.88
C ALA A 73 5.12 -14.57 10.47
N PRO A 74 4.12 -15.45 10.30
CA PRO A 74 3.67 -15.87 8.97
C PRO A 74 3.14 -14.72 8.12
N ALA A 75 2.27 -13.87 8.65
CA ALA A 75 1.71 -12.74 7.92
C ALA A 75 2.80 -11.71 7.55
N ALA A 76 3.75 -11.46 8.45
CA ALA A 76 4.89 -10.58 8.19
C ALA A 76 5.80 -11.15 7.09
N ALA A 77 5.98 -12.47 7.00
CA ALA A 77 6.71 -13.11 5.92
C ALA A 77 5.98 -12.93 4.58
N ALA A 78 4.68 -13.20 4.53
CA ALA A 78 3.87 -12.99 3.33
C ALA A 78 3.90 -11.52 2.87
N LEU A 79 3.88 -10.55 3.80
CA LEU A 79 3.93 -9.13 3.45
C LEU A 79 5.29 -8.73 2.88
N ARG A 80 6.39 -9.34 3.35
CA ARG A 80 7.73 -9.13 2.75
C ARG A 80 7.79 -9.67 1.33
N ASP A 81 7.15 -10.80 1.07
CA ASP A 81 7.10 -11.42 -0.26
C ASP A 81 6.31 -10.54 -1.22
N GLU A 82 5.14 -10.09 -0.78
CA GLU A 82 4.32 -9.14 -1.51
C GLU A 82 5.07 -7.81 -1.75
N GLN A 83 5.83 -7.30 -0.76
CA GLN A 83 6.62 -6.08 -0.93
C GLN A 83 7.74 -6.26 -1.97
N ARG A 84 8.35 -7.45 -2.10
CA ARG A 84 9.32 -7.71 -3.17
C ARG A 84 8.67 -7.69 -4.54
N TRP A 85 7.48 -8.26 -4.65
CA TRP A 85 6.70 -8.19 -5.89
C TRP A 85 6.32 -6.74 -6.24
N PHE A 86 5.89 -5.94 -5.26
CA PHE A 86 5.65 -4.51 -5.45
C PHE A 86 6.86 -3.78 -6.06
N LEU A 87 8.08 -4.05 -5.57
CA LEU A 87 9.28 -3.39 -6.10
C LEU A 87 9.53 -3.76 -7.57
N GLN A 88 9.29 -5.01 -7.97
CA GLN A 88 9.38 -5.43 -9.36
C GLN A 88 8.35 -4.71 -10.24
N LEU A 89 7.10 -4.61 -9.78
CA LEU A 89 6.03 -3.91 -10.49
C LEU A 89 6.31 -2.41 -10.60
N ARG A 90 6.78 -1.79 -9.52
CA ARG A 90 7.18 -0.38 -9.48
C ARG A 90 8.26 -0.08 -10.52
N ASP A 91 9.30 -0.92 -10.57
CA ASP A 91 10.43 -0.73 -11.48
C ASP A 91 10.01 -0.96 -12.93
N ALA A 92 9.20 -1.98 -13.21
CA ALA A 92 8.64 -2.23 -14.54
C ALA A 92 7.72 -1.10 -15.01
N GLY A 93 6.77 -0.66 -14.16
CA GLY A 93 5.88 0.45 -14.47
C GLY A 93 6.63 1.75 -14.75
N TYR A 94 7.69 2.05 -13.98
CA TYR A 94 8.53 3.21 -14.24
C TYR A 94 9.32 3.10 -15.56
N ALA A 95 9.76 1.90 -15.93
CA ALA A 95 10.44 1.68 -17.20
C ALA A 95 9.50 1.96 -18.38
N ASP A 96 8.26 1.45 -18.30
CA ASP A 96 7.23 1.54 -19.34
C ASP A 96 6.54 2.91 -19.44
N ALA A 97 6.55 3.70 -18.36
CA ALA A 97 5.98 5.03 -18.30
C ALA A 97 6.54 5.97 -19.39
N ALA A 98 5.68 6.82 -19.97
CA ALA A 98 6.12 7.84 -20.90
C ALA A 98 6.83 8.99 -20.16
N ALA A 99 7.80 9.62 -20.82
CA ALA A 99 8.24 10.94 -20.40
C ALA A 99 7.28 12.00 -20.98
N PRO A 100 6.93 13.06 -20.23
CA PRO A 100 7.49 13.49 -18.93
C PRO A 100 6.82 12.93 -17.65
N GLU A 101 5.84 12.02 -17.75
CA GLU A 101 4.96 11.61 -16.64
C GLU A 101 5.61 10.68 -15.60
N LYS A 102 6.74 10.05 -15.93
CA LYS A 102 7.45 9.06 -15.07
C LYS A 102 7.47 9.38 -13.57
N ALA A 103 7.84 10.61 -13.20
CA ALA A 103 7.95 11.00 -11.79
C ALA A 103 6.60 11.05 -11.08
N GLU A 104 5.55 11.51 -11.76
CA GLU A 104 4.21 11.57 -11.18
C GLU A 104 3.59 10.17 -11.06
N GLU A 105 3.78 9.32 -12.08
CA GLU A 105 3.33 7.93 -12.04
C GLU A 105 4.00 7.16 -10.90
N LEU A 106 5.33 7.27 -10.76
CA LEU A 106 6.05 6.66 -9.65
C LEU A 106 5.52 7.15 -8.30
N ARG A 107 5.27 8.45 -8.16
CA ARG A 107 4.67 8.99 -6.92
C ARG A 107 3.32 8.35 -6.63
N SER A 108 2.45 8.27 -7.63
CA SER A 108 1.14 7.63 -7.53
C SER A 108 1.25 6.17 -7.11
N THR A 109 2.19 5.41 -7.70
CA THR A 109 2.48 4.02 -7.34
C THR A 109 2.91 3.89 -5.87
N LEU A 110 3.80 4.76 -5.39
CA LEU A 110 4.25 4.77 -3.99
C LEU A 110 3.11 5.12 -3.03
N ASP A 111 2.29 6.12 -3.38
CA ASP A 111 1.16 6.56 -2.57
C ASP A 111 0.04 5.52 -2.50
N TYR A 112 -0.31 4.88 -3.62
CA TYR A 112 -1.29 3.81 -3.66
C TYR A 112 -0.88 2.63 -2.77
N ARG A 113 0.39 2.22 -2.85
CA ARG A 113 0.92 1.17 -1.98
C ARG A 113 0.91 1.59 -0.51
N ARG A 114 1.29 2.84 -0.21
CA ARG A 114 1.28 3.38 1.15
C ARG A 114 -0.12 3.35 1.74
N GLU A 115 -1.13 3.74 0.98
CA GLU A 115 -2.52 3.70 1.41
C GLU A 115 -2.98 2.27 1.69
N TYR A 116 -2.74 1.34 0.76
CA TYR A 116 -3.07 -0.07 0.95
C TYR A 116 -2.42 -0.65 2.22
N LEU A 117 -1.13 -0.44 2.42
CA LEU A 117 -0.43 -0.95 3.61
C LEU A 117 -0.99 -0.37 4.92
N GLY A 118 -1.47 0.87 4.90
CA GLY A 118 -2.14 1.52 6.03
C GLY A 118 -3.54 0.97 6.32
N GLN A 119 -4.15 0.24 5.37
CA GLN A 119 -5.44 -0.41 5.53
C GLN A 119 -5.33 -1.84 6.11
N ILE A 120 -4.16 -2.47 6.09
CA ILE A 120 -4.00 -3.85 6.59
C ILE A 120 -4.35 -3.92 8.09
N GLN A 121 -5.29 -4.80 8.43
CA GLN A 121 -5.71 -5.06 9.80
C GLN A 121 -4.88 -6.19 10.39
N ALA A 122 -4.01 -5.87 11.35
CA ALA A 122 -3.21 -6.87 12.07
C ALA A 122 -4.05 -7.81 12.95
N HIS A 123 -5.21 -7.33 13.41
CA HIS A 123 -6.11 -8.07 14.30
C HIS A 123 -7.56 -7.90 13.79
N PRO A 124 -7.91 -8.54 12.66
CA PRO A 124 -9.28 -8.45 12.14
C PRO A 124 -10.26 -9.24 12.99
N ALA A 125 -11.55 -9.02 12.77
CA ALA A 125 -12.61 -9.82 13.36
C ALA A 125 -12.42 -11.33 13.05
N PRO A 126 -12.91 -12.23 13.92
CA PRO A 126 -12.85 -13.66 13.67
C PRO A 126 -13.70 -14.08 12.46
N GLY A 127 -13.30 -15.17 11.81
CA GLY A 127 -13.98 -15.75 10.67
C GLY A 127 -13.70 -15.08 9.32
N LEU A 128 -14.31 -15.61 8.27
CA LEU A 128 -14.03 -15.22 6.88
C LEU A 128 -14.68 -13.91 6.44
N ALA A 129 -15.75 -13.47 7.09
CA ALA A 129 -16.52 -12.29 6.66
C ALA A 129 -15.63 -11.03 6.62
N GLY A 130 -15.55 -10.38 5.47
CA GLY A 130 -14.74 -9.18 5.29
C GLY A 130 -14.18 -9.02 3.89
N ARG A 131 -13.29 -8.05 3.75
CA ARG A 131 -12.53 -7.80 2.53
C ARG A 131 -11.08 -8.23 2.76
N TRP A 132 -10.55 -8.97 1.82
CA TRP A 132 -9.20 -9.51 1.83
C TRP A 132 -8.51 -9.07 0.56
N ARG A 133 -7.35 -8.41 0.67
CA ARG A 133 -6.69 -7.79 -0.48
C ARG A 133 -5.21 -8.14 -0.54
N ASN A 134 -4.70 -8.24 -1.75
CA ASN A 134 -3.27 -8.18 -2.05
C ASN A 134 -3.03 -7.15 -3.16
N ILE A 135 -1.82 -7.08 -3.70
CA ILE A 135 -1.50 -6.17 -4.82
C ILE A 135 -2.36 -6.45 -6.07
N ALA A 136 -2.70 -7.71 -6.33
CA ALA A 136 -3.37 -8.13 -7.54
C ALA A 136 -4.89 -7.90 -7.51
N GLY A 137 -5.50 -8.00 -6.33
CA GLY A 137 -6.94 -8.08 -6.26
C GLY A 137 -7.54 -8.06 -4.87
N GLU A 138 -8.83 -8.39 -4.84
CA GLU A 138 -9.68 -8.40 -3.68
C GLU A 138 -10.58 -9.64 -3.66
N ILE A 139 -10.85 -10.12 -2.46
CA ILE A 139 -11.83 -11.13 -2.17
C ILE A 139 -12.75 -10.57 -1.09
N GLU A 140 -14.03 -10.43 -1.43
CA GLU A 140 -15.08 -10.05 -0.50
C GLU A 140 -15.90 -11.28 -0.11
N ILE A 141 -16.02 -11.50 1.19
CA ILE A 141 -16.74 -12.63 1.76
C ILE A 141 -17.84 -12.11 2.67
N ARG A 142 -19.08 -12.54 2.43
CA ARG A 142 -20.26 -12.18 3.24
C ARG A 142 -20.97 -13.44 3.70
N ARG A 143 -21.74 -13.34 4.79
CA ARG A 143 -22.76 -14.36 5.11
C ARG A 143 -24.08 -13.97 4.47
N ASP A 144 -24.65 -14.89 3.68
CA ASP A 144 -25.99 -14.70 3.12
C ASP A 144 -27.10 -14.96 4.16
N ALA A 145 -28.35 -14.66 3.79
CA ALA A 145 -29.51 -14.87 4.67
C ALA A 145 -29.75 -16.34 5.06
N LYS A 146 -29.14 -17.29 4.36
CA LYS A 146 -29.20 -18.74 4.64
C LYS A 146 -27.98 -19.22 5.44
N GLY A 147 -27.12 -18.30 5.88
CA GLY A 147 -25.94 -18.58 6.68
C GLY A 147 -24.73 -19.11 5.90
N ARG A 148 -24.79 -19.12 4.56
CA ARG A 148 -23.68 -19.55 3.69
C ARG A 148 -22.69 -18.42 3.46
N TRP A 149 -21.45 -18.77 3.16
CA TRP A 149 -20.50 -17.85 2.59
C TRP A 149 -20.92 -17.49 1.16
N ASP A 150 -20.96 -16.20 0.87
CA ASP A 150 -21.08 -15.62 -0.47
C ASP A 150 -19.73 -14.94 -0.76
N VAL A 151 -19.02 -15.43 -1.76
CA VAL A 151 -17.65 -15.02 -2.07
C VAL A 151 -17.63 -14.40 -3.46
N GLN A 152 -17.01 -13.24 -3.54
CA GLN A 152 -16.72 -12.53 -4.79
C GLN A 152 -15.23 -12.22 -4.80
N ALA A 153 -14.53 -12.66 -5.83
CA ALA A 153 -13.09 -12.55 -5.95
C ALA A 153 -12.73 -11.98 -7.32
N ASN A 154 -11.98 -10.89 -7.32
CA ASN A 154 -11.54 -10.23 -8.53
C ASN A 154 -10.05 -9.87 -8.42
N ALA A 155 -9.29 -10.14 -9.47
CA ALA A 155 -7.89 -9.76 -9.55
C ALA A 155 -7.50 -9.40 -10.98
N ALA A 156 -6.46 -8.60 -11.12
CA ALA A 156 -5.90 -8.24 -12.40
C ALA A 156 -4.38 -8.18 -12.31
N HIS A 157 -3.69 -8.29 -13.44
CA HIS A 157 -2.29 -7.93 -13.44
C HIS A 157 -2.13 -6.44 -13.04
N PRO A 158 -1.32 -6.10 -12.02
CA PRO A 158 -1.36 -4.76 -11.43
C PRO A 158 -0.92 -3.59 -12.32
N LEU A 159 -0.21 -3.85 -13.42
CA LEU A 159 0.32 -2.79 -14.30
C LEU A 159 -0.55 -2.53 -15.52
N ASP A 160 -1.03 -3.59 -16.16
CA ASP A 160 -1.55 -3.56 -17.53
C ASP A 160 -2.87 -4.33 -17.67
N GLY A 161 -3.34 -4.99 -16.60
CA GLY A 161 -4.55 -5.81 -16.66
C GLY A 161 -4.49 -6.93 -17.69
N ARG A 162 -3.29 -7.38 -18.11
CA ARG A 162 -3.13 -8.38 -19.19
C ARG A 162 -3.80 -9.72 -18.89
N TRP A 163 -4.06 -9.98 -17.62
CA TRP A 163 -4.98 -11.00 -17.17
C TRP A 163 -5.96 -10.37 -16.18
N LEU A 164 -7.19 -10.89 -16.21
CA LEU A 164 -8.27 -10.56 -15.30
C LEU A 164 -8.81 -11.88 -14.76
N CYS A 165 -9.16 -11.89 -13.48
CA CYS A 165 -9.84 -12.98 -12.82
C CYS A 165 -11.14 -12.46 -12.23
N ASP A 166 -12.23 -13.20 -12.42
CA ASP A 166 -13.53 -12.93 -11.81
C ASP A 166 -14.14 -14.27 -11.41
N ALA A 167 -14.29 -14.49 -10.11
CA ALA A 167 -14.87 -15.70 -9.56
C ALA A 167 -15.90 -15.34 -8.49
N ALA A 168 -17.05 -16.00 -8.55
CA ALA A 168 -18.07 -15.92 -7.53
C ALA A 168 -18.51 -17.32 -7.16
N GLY A 169 -19.02 -17.48 -5.94
CA GLY A 169 -19.57 -18.75 -5.52
C GLY A 169 -20.07 -18.73 -4.08
N ARG A 170 -20.64 -19.85 -3.66
CA ARG A 170 -21.18 -20.01 -2.30
C ARG A 170 -20.76 -21.31 -1.66
N ASP A 171 -20.56 -21.27 -0.36
CA ASP A 171 -20.18 -22.46 0.41
C ASP A 171 -20.84 -22.49 1.79
N ARG A 172 -21.00 -23.70 2.35
CA ARG A 172 -21.47 -23.94 3.72
C ARG A 172 -20.32 -24.14 4.72
N GLY A 173 -19.11 -23.75 4.34
CA GLY A 173 -17.88 -23.92 5.11
C GLY A 173 -17.93 -23.41 6.55
N GLU A 174 -16.88 -23.74 7.29
CA GLU A 174 -16.73 -23.44 8.71
C GLU A 174 -16.44 -21.95 8.95
N ALA A 175 -16.05 -21.60 10.19
CA ALA A 175 -15.80 -20.20 10.56
C ALA A 175 -14.60 -19.59 9.79
N ASP A 176 -13.50 -20.34 9.68
CA ASP A 176 -12.21 -19.86 9.14
C ASP A 176 -11.79 -20.54 7.82
N THR A 177 -12.62 -21.46 7.30
CA THR A 177 -12.33 -22.19 6.06
C THR A 177 -13.57 -22.28 5.16
N ALA A 178 -13.35 -22.22 3.84
CA ALA A 178 -14.40 -22.43 2.84
C ALA A 178 -13.82 -23.10 1.59
N SER A 179 -14.60 -23.96 0.97
CA SER A 179 -14.29 -24.59 -0.32
C SER A 179 -15.34 -24.15 -1.33
N VAL A 180 -15.13 -22.99 -1.92
CA VAL A 180 -16.11 -22.32 -2.78
C VAL A 180 -16.00 -22.89 -4.18
N HIS A 181 -17.04 -23.58 -4.63
CA HIS A 181 -17.17 -23.92 -6.05
C HIS A 181 -17.44 -22.63 -6.80
N VAL A 182 -16.64 -22.37 -7.82
CA VAL A 182 -16.81 -21.20 -8.68
C VAL A 182 -18.02 -21.46 -9.57
N ASP A 183 -18.92 -20.48 -9.66
CA ASP A 183 -20.12 -20.59 -10.49
C ASP A 183 -19.70 -20.83 -11.96
N ASP A 184 -20.41 -21.73 -12.66
CA ASP A 184 -20.18 -22.10 -14.07
C ASP A 184 -18.79 -22.70 -14.41
N ASP A 185 -18.01 -23.13 -13.41
CA ASP A 185 -16.67 -23.73 -13.54
C ASP A 185 -16.53 -24.96 -12.62
N ASP A 186 -15.70 -25.94 -12.97
CA ASP A 186 -15.34 -27.09 -12.12
C ASP A 186 -14.25 -26.74 -11.08
N SER A 187 -13.85 -25.48 -11.04
CA SER A 187 -12.87 -24.92 -10.13
C SER A 187 -13.42 -24.71 -8.72
N VAL A 188 -12.55 -24.89 -7.75
CA VAL A 188 -12.80 -24.66 -6.33
C VAL A 188 -11.75 -23.69 -5.80
N LEU A 189 -12.20 -22.62 -5.16
CA LEU A 189 -11.35 -21.75 -4.35
C LEU A 189 -11.37 -22.25 -2.91
N LYS A 190 -10.25 -22.83 -2.47
CA LYS A 190 -10.04 -23.15 -1.06
C LYS A 190 -9.51 -21.91 -0.35
N LEU A 191 -10.27 -21.45 0.64
CA LEU A 191 -10.02 -20.27 1.45
C LEU A 191 -9.67 -20.71 2.88
N GLU A 192 -8.51 -20.29 3.38
CA GLU A 192 -8.03 -20.65 4.72
C GLU A 192 -7.54 -19.41 5.45
N ARG A 193 -8.23 -19.02 6.52
CA ARG A 193 -7.84 -17.87 7.33
C ARG A 193 -6.80 -18.27 8.37
N ALA A 194 -5.76 -17.44 8.49
CA ALA A 194 -4.77 -17.51 9.55
C ALA A 194 -4.47 -16.09 10.05
N GLY A 195 -5.05 -15.73 11.20
CA GLY A 195 -4.85 -14.41 11.81
C GLY A 195 -5.33 -13.28 10.91
N ALA A 196 -4.39 -12.44 10.46
CA ALA A 196 -4.62 -11.31 9.56
C ALA A 196 -4.68 -11.69 8.07
N THR A 197 -4.49 -12.96 7.74
CA THR A 197 -4.33 -13.42 6.36
C THR A 197 -5.39 -14.41 5.92
N LEU A 198 -5.67 -14.42 4.62
CA LEU A 198 -6.46 -15.41 3.92
C LEU A 198 -5.59 -16.05 2.84
N GLN A 199 -5.30 -17.34 3.01
CA GLN A 199 -4.63 -18.13 1.97
C GLN A 199 -5.67 -18.64 0.98
N VAL A 200 -5.40 -18.43 -0.30
CA VAL A 200 -6.24 -18.90 -1.40
C VAL A 200 -5.48 -19.88 -2.26
N THR A 201 -6.13 -21.02 -2.52
CA THR A 201 -5.64 -22.07 -3.41
C THR A 201 -6.71 -22.40 -4.43
N ALA A 202 -6.32 -22.48 -5.70
CA ALA A 202 -7.18 -22.85 -6.81
C ALA A 202 -7.07 -24.35 -7.03
N LEU A 203 -8.19 -25.07 -6.94
CA LEU A 203 -8.26 -26.51 -7.06
C LEU A 203 -9.28 -26.91 -8.14
N ASN A 204 -9.13 -28.09 -8.72
CA ASN A 204 -10.21 -28.72 -9.48
C ASN A 204 -11.17 -29.48 -8.56
N ALA A 205 -12.26 -30.04 -9.11
CA ALA A 205 -13.21 -30.88 -8.39
C ALA A 205 -12.61 -32.11 -7.68
N LYS A 206 -11.39 -32.54 -8.03
CA LYS A 206 -10.66 -33.64 -7.38
C LYS A 206 -9.74 -33.17 -6.26
N GLY A 207 -9.65 -31.86 -6.01
CA GLY A 207 -8.76 -31.27 -5.01
C GLY A 207 -7.31 -31.12 -5.50
N GLU A 208 -7.05 -31.21 -6.80
CA GLU A 208 -5.72 -31.01 -7.38
C GLU A 208 -5.52 -29.53 -7.75
N ARG A 209 -4.32 -29.01 -7.56
CA ARG A 209 -4.02 -27.58 -7.81
C ARG A 209 -4.13 -27.24 -9.30
N LEU A 210 -4.86 -26.17 -9.60
CA LEU A 210 -5.01 -25.65 -10.96
C LEU A 210 -3.86 -24.69 -11.31
N THR A 211 -3.37 -24.79 -12.54
CA THR A 211 -2.37 -23.85 -13.08
C THR A 211 -2.99 -22.81 -14.00
N MET A 212 -4.13 -23.11 -14.62
CA MET A 212 -4.91 -22.21 -15.46
C MET A 212 -6.41 -22.43 -15.17
N PRO A 213 -6.98 -21.69 -14.21
CA PRO A 213 -8.41 -21.75 -13.96
C PRO A 213 -9.20 -20.96 -15.02
N ASP A 214 -10.41 -21.41 -15.37
CA ASP A 214 -11.22 -20.79 -16.43
C ASP A 214 -11.78 -19.42 -16.01
N TYR A 215 -11.93 -19.19 -14.70
CA TYR A 215 -12.26 -17.88 -14.12
C TYR A 215 -11.15 -16.81 -14.27
N CYS A 216 -9.99 -17.16 -14.85
CA CYS A 216 -8.89 -16.23 -15.12
C CYS A 216 -8.46 -16.24 -16.60
N GLY A 217 -8.09 -15.06 -17.10
CA GLY A 217 -7.33 -14.95 -18.35
C GLY A 217 -5.96 -15.65 -18.27
N HIS A 218 -5.33 -15.88 -19.41
CA HIS A 218 -4.06 -16.62 -19.52
C HIS A 218 -2.98 -16.07 -18.57
N ASN A 219 -2.34 -16.96 -17.81
CA ASN A 219 -1.35 -16.65 -16.75
C ASN A 219 -1.89 -15.81 -15.56
N GLY A 220 -3.20 -15.65 -15.45
CA GLY A 220 -3.85 -15.07 -14.27
C GLY A 220 -4.13 -16.11 -13.20
N SER A 221 -4.23 -15.65 -11.95
CA SER A 221 -4.58 -16.51 -10.82
C SER A 221 -5.12 -15.69 -9.65
N LEU A 222 -6.06 -16.27 -8.91
CA LEU A 222 -6.49 -15.77 -7.60
C LEU A 222 -5.66 -16.37 -6.45
N GLU A 223 -4.75 -17.30 -6.72
CA GLU A 223 -3.91 -17.91 -5.70
C GLU A 223 -2.97 -16.92 -5.02
N GLY A 224 -2.82 -17.07 -3.72
CA GLY A 224 -1.90 -16.24 -2.94
C GLY A 224 -2.41 -15.97 -1.54
N THR A 225 -1.67 -15.12 -0.83
CA THR A 225 -2.04 -14.64 0.49
C THR A 225 -2.66 -13.25 0.35
N TYR A 226 -3.81 -13.05 0.98
CA TYR A 226 -4.52 -11.78 1.05
C TYR A 226 -4.55 -11.29 2.51
N PHE A 227 -4.57 -9.99 2.70
CA PHE A 227 -4.62 -9.36 4.02
C PHE A 227 -6.00 -8.76 4.29
N ALA A 228 -6.50 -8.92 5.51
CA ALA A 228 -7.75 -8.28 5.93
C ALA A 228 -7.63 -6.76 5.84
N VAL A 229 -8.63 -6.11 5.24
CA VAL A 229 -8.74 -4.65 5.17
C VAL A 229 -10.14 -4.20 5.61
N PRO A 230 -10.32 -2.92 6.01
CA PRO A 230 -11.63 -2.38 6.33
C PRO A 230 -12.65 -2.59 5.19
N PRO A 231 -13.95 -2.66 5.53
CA PRO A 231 -15.03 -2.57 4.55
C PRO A 231 -14.86 -1.33 3.64
N ALA A 232 -15.33 -1.43 2.40
CA ALA A 232 -15.35 -0.26 1.52
C ALA A 232 -16.15 0.88 2.17
N LYS A 233 -15.65 2.11 2.08
CA LYS A 233 -16.40 3.28 2.50
C LYS A 233 -17.63 3.39 1.60
N ARG A 234 -18.82 3.38 2.19
CA ARG A 234 -20.09 3.62 1.50
C ARG A 234 -20.24 5.10 1.17
#